data_AF-W6RMP2-F1
#
_entry.id   AF-W6RMP2-F1
#
_cell.length_a   1.000
_cell.length_b   1.000
_cell.length_c   1.000
_cell.angle_alpha   90.00
_cell.angle_beta   90.00
_cell.angle_gamma   90.00
#
_symmetry.space_group_name_H-M   'P 1'
#
loop_
_entity.id
_entity.type
_entity.pdbx_description
1 polymer ?
#
loop_
_entity_poly.entity_id
_entity_poly.type
_entity_poly.pdbx_seq_one_letter_code
_entity_poly.pdbx_strand_id
1 'polypeptide(L)'
;MARIVPTYELYGEKTGGKPDFWLHCETIPSRSSLHHWEIRPHRHDSFFQILYIDSGSGEAMFSNVWHPIEPQSVITVPPSLDHGFRFSRDVGGFVITVLSSHLKAFPGDRSRLGEWMASPHLTKLDMDDEDGRYVAACLQRLGHEFAQQRAGRNDLLESYLTSALLIAARLSSEKQEDQGAADGAAARVDPAAFQVA
;
A
#
# COMPACT_ATOMS: atom_id res chain seq x y z
N MET A 1 -16.11 -11.84 21.86
CA MET A 1 -16.31 -10.38 22.04
C MET A 1 -15.69 -9.70 20.84
N ALA A 2 -16.46 -8.94 20.06
CA ALA A 2 -15.94 -8.20 18.91
C ALA A 2 -14.98 -7.11 19.43
N ARG A 3 -13.69 -7.26 19.12
CA ARG A 3 -12.67 -6.27 19.50
C ARG A 3 -12.89 -5.05 18.62
N ILE A 4 -13.38 -3.97 19.22
CA ILE A 4 -13.62 -2.70 18.53
C ILE A 4 -12.29 -2.21 17.95
N VAL A 5 -12.21 -2.10 16.62
CA VAL A 5 -11.06 -1.52 15.92
C VAL A 5 -11.16 0.01 16.07
N PRO A 6 -10.16 0.67 16.66
CA PRO A 6 -10.17 2.12 16.80
C PRO A 6 -10.10 2.80 15.42
N THR A 7 -10.90 3.85 15.23
CA THR A 7 -10.70 4.79 14.11
C THR A 7 -9.64 5.80 14.57
N TYR A 8 -8.51 5.87 13.87
CA TYR A 8 -7.45 6.80 14.22
C TYR A 8 -7.71 8.14 13.52
N GLU A 9 -8.00 9.15 14.35
CA GLU A 9 -8.09 10.54 13.94
C GLU A 9 -6.68 11.07 13.66
N LEU A 10 -6.23 10.88 12.41
CA LEU A 10 -5.05 11.56 11.89
C LEU A 10 -5.45 13.00 11.51
N TYR A 11 -4.52 13.92 11.71
CA TYR A 11 -4.64 15.37 11.49
C TYR A 11 -5.78 15.81 10.56
N GLY A 12 -6.73 16.60 11.07
CA GLY A 12 -7.85 17.13 10.29
C GLY A 12 -9.14 16.31 10.32
N GLU A 13 -9.18 15.12 10.94
CA GLU A 13 -10.45 14.41 11.16
C GLU A 13 -11.35 15.09 12.21
N LYS A 14 -10.77 15.85 13.16
CA LYS A 14 -11.54 16.73 14.05
C LYS A 14 -11.65 18.13 13.47
N THR A 15 -12.89 18.59 13.35
CA THR A 15 -13.33 20.00 13.22
C THR A 15 -13.65 20.49 11.81
N GLY A 16 -14.58 19.85 11.08
CA GLY A 16 -15.38 20.51 10.03
C GLY A 16 -14.62 21.37 9.00
N GLY A 17 -13.34 21.08 8.82
CA GLY A 17 -12.34 21.96 8.23
C GLY A 17 -11.37 21.11 7.44
N LYS A 18 -10.92 21.63 6.31
CA LYS A 18 -10.00 20.91 5.44
C LYS A 18 -8.72 20.62 6.22
N PRO A 19 -8.18 19.39 6.16
CA PRO A 19 -6.90 19.08 6.79
C PRO A 19 -5.81 20.02 6.26
N ASP A 20 -4.93 20.49 7.13
CA ASP A 20 -3.89 21.47 6.79
C ASP A 20 -2.83 20.93 5.82
N PHE A 21 -2.86 19.61 5.52
CA PHE A 21 -2.04 18.98 4.51
C PHE A 21 -2.85 18.02 3.64
N TRP A 22 -2.40 17.85 2.40
CA TRP A 22 -2.96 16.86 1.47
C TRP A 22 -2.20 15.53 1.49
N LEU A 23 -0.92 15.57 1.90
CA LEU A 23 -0.03 14.41 2.02
C LEU A 23 0.86 14.55 3.26
N HIS A 24 1.06 13.44 3.96
CA HIS A 24 2.05 13.28 5.02
C HIS A 24 2.93 12.06 4.72
N CYS A 25 4.22 12.13 5.06
CA CYS A 25 5.14 11.02 4.89
C CYS A 25 6.10 10.94 6.09
N GLU A 26 6.28 9.73 6.61
CA GLU A 26 7.20 9.43 7.71
C GLU A 26 7.90 8.09 7.46
N THR A 27 9.03 7.84 8.13
CA THR A 27 9.72 6.54 8.00
C THR A 27 9.07 5.51 8.92
N ILE A 28 8.99 4.25 8.47
CA ILE A 28 8.43 3.16 9.28
C ILE A 28 9.16 3.01 10.63
N PRO A 29 10.51 3.06 10.70
CA PRO A 29 11.22 3.00 11.98
C PRO A 29 10.87 4.16 12.93
N SER A 30 10.71 5.38 12.42
CA SER A 30 10.38 6.54 13.26
C SER A 30 9.02 6.39 13.95
N ARG A 31 8.06 5.77 13.27
CA ARG A 31 6.71 5.52 13.79
C ARG A 31 6.65 4.31 14.71
N SER A 32 7.28 3.19 14.31
CA SER A 32 6.98 1.88 14.89
C SER A 32 7.95 1.45 16.00
N SER A 33 9.17 2.00 16.04
CA SER A 33 10.19 1.58 17.03
C SER A 33 9.75 1.80 18.49
N LEU A 34 8.98 2.86 18.75
CA LEU A 34 8.39 3.17 20.06
C LEU A 34 7.16 2.30 20.41
N HIS A 35 6.66 1.54 19.43
CA HIS A 35 5.43 0.75 19.53
C HIS A 35 5.68 -0.74 19.24
N HIS A 36 6.84 -1.26 19.65
CA HIS A 36 7.24 -2.65 19.47
C HIS A 36 7.20 -3.14 18.01
N TRP A 37 7.46 -2.23 17.06
CA TRP A 37 7.42 -2.52 15.63
C TRP A 37 6.02 -2.94 15.13
N GLU A 38 4.97 -2.52 15.84
CA GLU A 38 3.58 -2.79 15.51
C GLU A 38 2.79 -1.50 15.31
N ILE A 39 2.07 -1.41 14.20
CA ILE A 39 0.96 -0.48 14.01
C ILE A 39 -0.31 -1.29 14.25
N ARG A 40 -0.94 -1.08 15.41
CA ARG A 40 -2.10 -1.87 15.83
C ARG A 40 -3.26 -1.75 14.83
N PRO A 41 -4.17 -2.75 14.78
CA PRO A 41 -5.39 -2.67 13.99
C PRO A 41 -6.12 -1.34 14.19
N HIS A 42 -6.38 -0.64 13.08
CA HIS A 42 -7.09 0.63 13.02
C HIS A 42 -7.76 0.80 11.65
N ARG A 43 -8.53 1.88 11.52
CA ARG A 43 -9.05 2.37 10.24
C ARG A 43 -9.05 3.89 10.23
N HIS A 44 -9.19 4.48 9.05
CA HIS A 44 -9.31 5.91 8.83
C HIS A 44 -10.39 6.19 7.78
N ASP A 45 -11.15 7.28 7.93
CA ASP A 45 -12.35 7.48 7.11
C ASP A 45 -12.08 8.27 5.83
N SER A 46 -11.02 9.09 5.82
CA SER A 46 -10.76 10.04 4.73
C SER A 46 -9.39 9.89 4.05
N PHE A 47 -8.57 8.95 4.51
CA PHE A 47 -7.21 8.78 4.03
C PHE A 47 -7.04 7.54 3.15
N PHE A 48 -6.18 7.67 2.14
CA PHE A 48 -5.58 6.56 1.43
C PHE A 48 -4.15 6.42 1.94
N GLN A 49 -3.79 5.25 2.45
CA GLN A 49 -2.47 5.01 3.01
C GLN A 49 -1.66 4.10 2.09
N ILE A 50 -0.40 4.47 1.89
CA ILE A 50 0.57 3.75 1.07
C ILE A 50 1.77 3.44 1.96
N LEU A 51 2.24 2.20 1.96
CA LEU A 51 3.49 1.82 2.60
C LEU A 51 4.44 1.33 1.53
N TYR A 52 5.66 1.87 1.54
CA TYR A 52 6.76 1.32 0.76
C TYR A 52 7.72 0.62 1.71
N ILE A 53 7.98 -0.65 1.45
CA ILE A 53 8.90 -1.48 2.21
C ILE A 53 10.16 -1.66 1.38
N ASP A 54 11.24 -0.97 1.78
CA ASP A 54 12.52 -1.01 1.08
C ASP A 54 13.37 -2.23 1.52
N SER A 55 13.41 -2.46 2.83
CA SER A 55 14.18 -3.55 3.45
C SER A 55 13.41 -4.18 4.61
N GLY A 56 13.90 -5.32 5.08
CA GLY A 56 13.28 -6.09 6.15
C GLY A 56 12.04 -6.85 5.69
N SER A 57 11.13 -7.14 6.63
CA SER A 57 9.94 -7.93 6.39
C SER A 57 8.83 -7.56 7.38
N GLY A 58 7.67 -8.21 7.26
CA GLY A 58 6.58 -8.01 8.20
C GLY A 58 5.34 -8.79 7.85
N GLU A 59 4.23 -8.36 8.43
CA GLU A 59 2.89 -8.84 8.13
C GLU A 59 1.93 -7.63 8.04
N ALA A 60 1.06 -7.64 7.05
CA ALA A 60 -0.04 -6.69 6.90
C ALA A 60 -1.35 -7.39 7.24
N MET A 61 -2.16 -6.77 8.07
CA MET A 61 -3.52 -7.23 8.36
C MET A 61 -4.50 -6.46 7.49
N PHE A 62 -5.38 -7.16 6.77
CA PHE A 62 -6.55 -6.57 6.11
C PHE A 62 -7.79 -7.35 6.52
N SER A 63 -8.82 -6.67 7.04
CA SER A 63 -10.07 -7.33 7.46
C SER A 63 -9.83 -8.56 8.37
N ASN A 64 -8.87 -8.43 9.30
CA ASN A 64 -8.44 -9.47 10.25
C ASN A 64 -7.68 -10.67 9.67
N VAL A 65 -7.29 -10.65 8.40
CA VAL A 65 -6.42 -11.65 7.77
C VAL A 65 -5.01 -11.09 7.64
N TRP A 66 -4.00 -11.85 8.10
CA TRP A 66 -2.59 -11.46 8.02
C TRP A 66 -1.93 -12.00 6.74
N HIS A 67 -1.18 -11.14 6.06
CA HIS A 67 -0.47 -11.42 4.83
C HIS A 67 1.02 -11.11 5.03
N PRO A 68 1.95 -12.00 4.63
CA PRO A 68 3.37 -11.74 4.74
C PRO A 68 3.79 -10.58 3.84
N ILE A 69 4.70 -9.75 4.34
CA ILE A 69 5.33 -8.66 3.62
C ILE A 69 6.79 -9.04 3.36
N GLU A 70 7.17 -9.01 2.08
CA GLU A 70 8.56 -9.15 1.62
C GLU A 70 9.19 -7.77 1.36
N PRO A 71 10.53 -7.65 1.38
CA PRO A 71 11.19 -6.41 0.98
C PRO A 71 10.87 -6.05 -0.46
N GLN A 72 11.03 -4.77 -0.80
CA GLN A 72 10.63 -4.20 -2.10
C GLN A 72 9.16 -4.45 -2.40
N SER A 73 8.29 -4.05 -1.46
CA SER A 73 6.84 -4.17 -1.62
C SER A 73 6.16 -2.82 -1.44
N VAL A 74 5.06 -2.63 -2.15
CA VAL A 74 4.13 -1.51 -1.95
C VAL A 74 2.82 -2.06 -1.43
N ILE A 75 2.32 -1.43 -0.37
CA ILE A 75 1.01 -1.71 0.18
C ILE A 75 0.13 -0.49 -0.03
N THR A 76 -1.08 -0.67 -0.51
CA THR A 76 -2.10 0.37 -0.55
C THR A 76 -3.31 -0.01 0.29
N VAL A 77 -3.88 0.98 0.98
CA VAL A 77 -4.98 0.79 1.91
C VAL A 77 -6.05 1.86 1.68
N PRO A 78 -7.27 1.46 1.26
CA PRO A 78 -8.38 2.40 1.11
C PRO A 78 -8.90 2.93 2.45
N PRO A 79 -9.67 4.03 2.44
CA PRO A 79 -10.44 4.46 3.59
C PRO A 79 -11.40 3.37 4.09
N SER A 80 -11.79 3.46 5.36
CA SER A 80 -12.78 2.61 6.05
C SER A 80 -12.43 1.12 6.15
N LEU A 81 -11.22 0.71 5.77
CA LEU A 81 -10.75 -0.66 5.90
C LEU A 81 -9.99 -0.87 7.23
N ASP A 82 -10.39 -1.89 7.99
CA ASP A 82 -9.65 -2.34 9.17
C ASP A 82 -8.31 -2.95 8.74
N HIS A 83 -7.21 -2.35 9.19
CA HIS A 83 -5.86 -2.77 8.84
C HIS A 83 -4.85 -2.55 9.96
N GLY A 84 -3.72 -3.26 9.90
CA GLY A 84 -2.64 -3.17 10.88
C GLY A 84 -1.35 -3.74 10.32
N PHE A 85 -0.24 -3.48 10.99
CA PHE A 85 1.08 -3.91 10.52
C PHE A 85 1.96 -4.39 11.66
N ARG A 86 2.77 -5.41 11.40
CA ARG A 86 3.86 -5.86 12.25
C ARG A 86 5.11 -5.91 11.40
N PHE A 87 6.20 -5.36 11.89
CA PHE A 87 7.43 -5.25 11.13
C PHE A 87 8.59 -5.93 11.84
N SER A 88 9.55 -6.39 11.04
CA SER A 88 10.88 -6.73 11.52
C SER A 88 11.62 -5.49 12.02
N ARG A 89 12.65 -5.67 12.84
CA ARG A 89 13.42 -4.55 13.43
C ARG A 89 14.33 -3.85 12.43
N ASP A 90 14.62 -4.50 11.32
CA ASP A 90 15.41 -4.02 10.19
C ASP A 90 14.53 -3.47 9.06
N VAL A 91 13.23 -3.28 9.30
CA VAL A 91 12.32 -2.71 8.31
C VAL A 91 12.77 -1.31 7.90
N GLY A 92 12.80 -1.07 6.60
CA GLY A 92 13.09 0.22 5.99
C GLY A 92 11.94 0.66 5.11
N GLY A 93 11.82 1.97 4.91
CA GLY A 93 10.84 2.56 4.00
C GLY A 93 9.90 3.58 4.66
N PHE A 94 8.75 3.82 4.03
CA PHE A 94 7.89 4.96 4.32
C PHE A 94 6.44 4.55 4.56
N VAL A 95 5.77 5.31 5.42
CA VAL A 95 4.30 5.39 5.46
C VAL A 95 3.90 6.74 4.89
N ILE A 96 3.05 6.71 3.86
CA ILE A 96 2.54 7.88 3.16
C ILE A 96 1.03 7.90 3.34
N THR A 97 0.52 8.99 3.91
CA THR A 97 -0.90 9.20 4.14
C THR A 97 -1.38 10.34 3.26
N VAL A 98 -2.40 10.09 2.43
CA VAL A 98 -2.92 11.06 1.45
C VAL A 98 -4.40 11.27 1.69
N LEU A 99 -4.87 12.52 1.62
CA LEU A 99 -6.30 12.78 1.54
C LEU A 99 -6.88 12.20 0.27
N SER A 100 -7.90 11.35 0.39
CA SER A 100 -8.54 10.74 -0.78
C SER A 100 -9.09 11.77 -1.77
N SER A 101 -9.46 12.97 -1.29
CA SER A 101 -9.91 14.09 -2.12
C SER A 101 -8.85 14.72 -3.02
N HIS A 102 -7.57 14.45 -2.78
CA HIS A 102 -6.45 14.95 -3.59
C HIS A 102 -5.91 13.93 -4.59
N LEU A 103 -6.43 12.70 -4.56
CA LEU A 103 -6.04 11.67 -5.53
C LEU A 103 -6.71 11.94 -6.88
N LYS A 104 -6.02 11.59 -7.96
CA LYS A 104 -6.53 11.78 -9.34
C LYS A 104 -7.73 10.88 -9.66
N ALA A 105 -7.87 9.78 -8.94
CA ALA A 105 -9.02 8.89 -8.94
C ALA A 105 -9.48 8.71 -7.50
N PHE A 106 -10.79 8.55 -7.31
CA PHE A 106 -11.37 8.23 -6.02
C PHE A 106 -11.45 6.71 -5.86
N PRO A 107 -11.09 6.16 -4.68
CA PRO A 107 -11.38 4.76 -4.37
C PRO A 107 -12.85 4.43 -4.63
N GLY A 108 -13.11 3.50 -5.56
CA GLY A 108 -14.45 3.06 -5.95
C GLY A 108 -15.13 3.89 -7.05
N ASP A 109 -14.46 4.85 -7.68
CA ASP A 109 -14.99 5.48 -8.90
C ASP A 109 -14.94 4.53 -10.11
N ARG A 110 -15.48 4.98 -11.25
CA ARG A 110 -15.61 4.15 -12.47
C ARG A 110 -14.31 4.01 -13.28
N SER A 111 -13.22 4.61 -12.84
CA SER A 111 -11.93 4.47 -13.50
C SER A 111 -11.27 3.17 -13.05
N ARG A 112 -10.42 2.59 -13.91
CA ARG A 112 -9.64 1.39 -13.54
C ARG A 112 -8.79 1.61 -12.28
N LEU A 113 -8.23 2.81 -12.13
CA LEU A 113 -7.46 3.15 -10.95
C LEU A 113 -8.37 3.26 -9.71
N GLY A 114 -9.55 3.86 -9.83
CA GLY A 114 -10.51 3.96 -8.73
C GLY A 114 -11.00 2.58 -8.25
N GLU A 115 -11.32 1.67 -9.18
CA GLU A 115 -11.67 0.28 -8.88
C GLU A 115 -10.53 -0.44 -8.14
N TRP A 116 -9.29 -0.31 -8.63
CA TRP A 116 -8.11 -0.87 -7.96
C TRP A 116 -7.91 -0.24 -6.57
N MET A 117 -8.06 1.08 -6.44
CA MET A 117 -7.92 1.77 -5.15
C MET A 117 -9.03 1.44 -4.16
N ALA A 118 -10.12 0.79 -4.56
CA ALA A 118 -11.22 0.42 -3.67
C ALA A 118 -10.89 -0.76 -2.73
N SER A 119 -9.81 -1.50 -3.02
CA SER A 119 -9.37 -2.67 -2.24
C SER A 119 -7.92 -2.51 -1.77
N PRO A 120 -7.54 -3.15 -0.65
CA PRO A 120 -6.14 -3.17 -0.24
C PRO A 120 -5.31 -3.99 -1.23
N HIS A 121 -4.11 -3.52 -1.55
CA HIS A 121 -3.18 -4.28 -2.38
C HIS A 121 -1.84 -4.44 -1.67
N LEU A 122 -1.24 -5.62 -1.80
CA LEU A 122 0.13 -5.92 -1.40
C LEU A 122 0.87 -6.37 -2.65
N THR A 123 1.62 -5.45 -3.24
CA THR A 123 2.27 -5.61 -4.54
C THR A 123 3.78 -5.68 -4.32
N LYS A 124 4.36 -6.87 -4.54
CA LYS A 124 5.82 -7.03 -4.60
C LYS A 124 6.34 -6.37 -5.88
N LEU A 125 7.35 -5.52 -5.73
CA LEU A 125 8.08 -4.90 -6.83
C LEU A 125 9.21 -5.85 -7.24
N ASP A 126 9.20 -6.27 -8.49
CA ASP A 126 10.36 -6.94 -9.07
C ASP A 126 11.41 -5.88 -9.40
N MET A 127 12.61 -6.02 -8.83
CA MET A 127 13.69 -5.05 -9.06
C MET A 127 14.47 -5.34 -10.34
N ASP A 128 14.23 -6.48 -10.99
CA ASP A 128 14.72 -6.76 -12.33
C ASP A 128 13.80 -6.16 -13.42
N ASP A 129 12.55 -5.86 -13.07
CA ASP A 129 11.60 -5.13 -13.91
C ASP A 129 11.83 -3.60 -13.87
N GLU A 130 11.63 -2.93 -15.01
CA GLU A 130 11.81 -1.48 -15.13
C GLU A 130 10.75 -0.70 -14.34
N ASP A 131 9.49 -1.12 -14.45
CA ASP A 131 8.36 -0.47 -13.78
C ASP A 131 8.46 -0.66 -12.26
N GLY A 132 8.83 -1.85 -11.78
CA GLY A 132 9.11 -2.14 -10.37
C GLY A 132 10.18 -1.21 -9.78
N ARG A 133 11.33 -1.08 -10.45
CA ARG A 133 12.39 -0.13 -10.04
C ARG A 133 11.90 1.31 -10.06
N TYR A 134 11.11 1.69 -11.05
CA TYR A 134 10.63 3.06 -11.19
C TYR A 134 9.63 3.42 -10.08
N VAL A 135 8.73 2.51 -9.69
CA VAL A 135 7.84 2.70 -8.53
C VAL A 135 8.64 2.89 -7.24
N ALA A 136 9.62 2.03 -6.98
CA ALA A 136 10.50 2.13 -5.82
C ALA A 136 11.21 3.50 -5.77
N ALA A 137 11.79 3.92 -6.91
CA ALA A 137 12.47 5.21 -7.02
C ALA A 137 11.53 6.41 -6.80
N CYS A 138 10.29 6.36 -7.30
CA CYS A 138 9.30 7.41 -7.06
C CYS A 138 8.96 7.55 -5.57
N LEU A 139 8.72 6.45 -4.88
CA LEU A 139 8.36 6.46 -3.46
C LEU A 139 9.52 6.89 -2.56
N GLN A 140 10.75 6.47 -2.88
CA GLN A 140 11.95 6.95 -2.20
C GLN A 140 12.17 8.46 -2.39
N ARG A 141 12.01 8.95 -3.62
CA ARG A 141 12.12 10.39 -3.92
C ARG A 141 11.01 11.20 -3.26
N LEU A 142 9.79 10.67 -3.19
CA LEU A 142 8.67 11.29 -2.48
C LEU A 142 9.01 11.46 -0.99
N GLY A 143 9.50 10.41 -0.33
CA GLY A 143 9.92 10.49 1.07
C GLY A 143 11.02 11.52 1.31
N HIS A 144 12.05 11.54 0.47
CA HIS A 144 13.14 12.51 0.56
C HIS A 144 12.69 13.96 0.30
N GLU A 145 11.87 14.18 -0.74
CA GLU A 145 11.32 15.50 -1.06
C GLU A 145 10.41 16.01 0.06
N PHE A 146 9.66 15.10 0.70
CA PHE A 146 8.81 15.46 1.84
C PHE A 146 9.62 15.99 3.03
N ALA A 147 10.77 15.36 3.33
CA ALA A 147 11.64 15.77 4.42
C ALA A 147 12.36 17.11 4.19
N GLN A 148 12.61 17.48 2.92
CA GLN A 148 13.49 18.60 2.58
C GLN A 148 12.80 19.96 2.44
N GLN A 149 11.45 20.01 2.43
CA GLN A 149 10.65 21.24 2.51
C GLN A 149 11.02 22.32 1.48
N ARG A 150 11.41 21.93 0.26
CA ARG A 150 11.87 22.84 -0.80
C ARG A 150 10.72 23.58 -1.49
N ALA A 151 11.04 24.67 -2.17
CA ALA A 151 10.10 25.36 -3.05
C ALA A 151 9.68 24.46 -4.24
N GLY A 152 8.41 24.50 -4.63
CA GLY A 152 7.88 23.66 -5.73
C GLY A 152 7.64 22.19 -5.38
N ARG A 153 7.84 21.78 -4.12
CA ARG A 153 7.73 20.38 -3.69
C ARG A 153 6.38 19.73 -3.97
N ASN A 154 5.28 20.48 -3.91
CA ASN A 154 3.94 19.91 -4.05
C ASN A 154 3.75 19.25 -5.42
N ASP A 155 4.18 19.92 -6.48
CA ASP A 155 4.07 19.39 -7.85
C ASP A 155 4.92 18.12 -8.03
N LEU A 156 6.12 18.08 -7.43
CA LEU A 156 6.97 16.88 -7.45
C LEU A 156 6.37 15.73 -6.65
N LEU A 157 5.87 15.99 -5.44
CA LEU A 157 5.21 14.98 -4.61
C LEU A 157 4.00 14.38 -5.34
N GLU A 158 3.19 15.23 -5.97
CA GLU A 158 2.03 14.81 -6.74
C GLU A 158 2.43 13.97 -7.96
N SER A 159 3.49 14.38 -8.67
CA SER A 159 4.03 13.61 -9.80
C SER A 159 4.55 12.24 -9.37
N TYR A 160 5.34 12.15 -8.28
CA TYR A 160 5.86 10.88 -7.80
C TYR A 160 4.73 9.95 -7.34
N LEU A 161 3.76 10.49 -6.58
CA LEU A 161 2.62 9.73 -6.09
C LEU A 161 1.78 9.18 -7.25
N THR A 162 1.43 10.03 -8.21
CA THR A 162 0.56 9.65 -9.33
C THR A 162 1.23 8.58 -10.19
N SER A 163 2.50 8.75 -10.52
CA SER A 163 3.27 7.75 -11.28
C SER A 163 3.35 6.42 -10.52
N ALA A 164 3.68 6.45 -9.24
CA ALA A 164 3.81 5.24 -8.43
C ALA A 164 2.49 4.45 -8.35
N LEU A 165 1.36 5.13 -8.12
CA LEU A 165 0.05 4.47 -8.01
C LEU A 165 -0.42 3.88 -9.34
N LEU A 166 -0.27 4.62 -10.45
CA LEU A 166 -0.68 4.13 -11.76
C LEU A 166 0.11 2.89 -12.21
N ILE A 167 1.41 2.88 -11.96
CA ILE A 167 2.28 1.76 -12.35
C ILE A 167 2.09 0.59 -11.38
N ALA A 168 2.00 0.83 -10.07
CA ALA A 168 1.69 -0.23 -9.10
C ALA A 168 0.36 -0.92 -9.40
N ALA A 169 -0.66 -0.19 -9.85
CA ALA A 169 -1.93 -0.76 -10.28
C ALA A 169 -1.76 -1.72 -11.47
N ARG A 170 -0.92 -1.38 -12.46
CA ARG A 170 -0.62 -2.26 -13.61
C ARG A 170 0.10 -3.53 -13.20
N LEU A 171 1.18 -3.39 -12.42
CA LEU A 171 1.96 -4.52 -11.90
C LEU A 171 1.11 -5.47 -11.04
N SER A 172 0.14 -4.91 -10.29
CA SER A 172 -0.80 -5.70 -9.49
C SER A 172 -1.78 -6.49 -10.35
N SER A 173 -2.26 -5.94 -11.47
CA SER A 173 -3.20 -6.61 -12.37
C SER A 173 -2.54 -7.76 -13.14
N GLU A 174 -1.33 -7.54 -13.69
CA GLU A 174 -0.59 -8.55 -14.46
C GLU A 174 -0.31 -9.81 -13.61
N LYS A 175 0.02 -9.61 -12.33
CA LYS A 175 0.28 -10.72 -11.40
C LYS A 175 -0.99 -11.50 -11.00
N GLN A 176 -2.15 -10.83 -10.91
CA GLN A 176 -3.43 -11.51 -10.69
C GLN A 176 -3.83 -12.33 -11.92
N GLU A 177 -3.57 -11.84 -13.12
CA GLU A 177 -3.81 -12.57 -14.36
C GLU A 177 -2.91 -13.81 -14.46
N ASP A 178 -1.62 -13.70 -14.13
CA ASP A 178 -0.66 -14.81 -14.16
C ASP A 178 -0.98 -15.88 -13.09
N GLN A 179 -1.35 -15.47 -11.87
CA GLN A 179 -1.81 -16.40 -10.82
C GLN A 179 -3.13 -17.08 -11.19
N GLY A 180 -4.09 -16.34 -11.76
CA GLY A 180 -5.36 -16.91 -12.24
C GLY A 180 -5.18 -17.89 -13.41
N ALA A 181 -4.21 -17.63 -14.29
CA ALA A 181 -3.85 -18.53 -15.39
C ALA A 181 -3.14 -19.80 -14.89
N ALA A 182 -2.23 -19.67 -13.92
CA ALA A 182 -1.52 -20.79 -13.29
C ALA A 182 -2.46 -21.71 -12.50
N ASP A 183 -3.37 -21.15 -11.69
CA ASP A 183 -4.37 -21.91 -10.95
C ASP A 183 -5.39 -22.59 -11.88
N GLY A 184 -5.79 -21.91 -12.96
CA GLY A 184 -6.67 -22.47 -13.99
C GLY A 184 -6.03 -23.59 -14.81
N ALA A 185 -4.71 -23.56 -15.00
CA ALA A 185 -3.95 -24.64 -15.62
C ALA A 185 -3.75 -25.84 -14.69
N ALA A 186 -3.49 -25.60 -13.39
CA ALA A 186 -3.40 -26.65 -12.38
C ALA A 186 -4.74 -27.38 -12.17
N ALA A 187 -5.86 -26.68 -12.27
CA ALA A 187 -7.21 -27.27 -12.19
C ALA A 187 -7.61 -28.12 -13.42
N ARG A 188 -6.84 -28.07 -14.52
CA ARG A 188 -7.11 -28.84 -15.76
C ARG A 188 -6.28 -30.12 -15.89
N VAL A 189 -5.47 -30.48 -14.89
CA VAL A 189 -4.81 -31.78 -14.84
C VAL A 189 -5.83 -32.83 -14.38
N ASP A 190 -6.46 -33.46 -15.37
CA ASP A 190 -7.43 -34.55 -15.21
C ASP A 190 -6.80 -35.74 -14.44
N PRO A 191 -7.44 -36.33 -13.41
CA PRO A 191 -6.88 -37.45 -12.64
C PRO A 191 -6.82 -38.79 -13.41
N ALA A 192 -7.13 -38.83 -14.69
CA ALA A 192 -7.31 -40.07 -15.45
C ALA A 192 -6.02 -40.67 -16.05
N ALA A 193 -4.84 -40.28 -15.59
CA ALA A 193 -3.56 -40.79 -16.09
C ALA A 193 -2.72 -41.49 -15.02
N PHE A 194 -3.31 -42.41 -14.24
CA PHE A 194 -2.52 -43.47 -13.60
C PHE A 194 -3.34 -44.74 -13.36
N GLN A 195 -3.63 -45.46 -14.44
CA GLN A 195 -3.92 -46.88 -14.38
C GLN A 195 -3.51 -47.51 -15.70
N VAL A 196 -2.33 -48.16 -15.73
CA VAL A 196 -2.05 -49.49 -16.31
C VAL A 196 -0.53 -49.72 -16.14
N ALA A 197 -0.17 -50.57 -15.19
CA ALA A 197 0.78 -51.68 -15.33
C ALA A 197 0.77 -52.50 -14.03
#